data_AF-A0AAD1W3L6-F1
#
_entry.id   AF-A0AAD1W3L6-F1
#
_cell.length_a   1.000
_cell.length_b   1.000
_cell.length_c   1.000
_cell.angle_alpha   90.00
_cell.angle_beta   90.00
_cell.angle_gamma   90.00
#
_symmetry.space_group_name_H-M   'P 1'
#
loop_
_entity.id
_entity.type
_entity.pdbx_description
1 polymer ?
#
loop_
_entity_poly.entity_id
_entity_poly.type
_entity_poly.pdbx_seq_one_letter_code
_entity_poly.pdbx_strand_id
1 'polypeptide(L)'
;MAPPKAQRALDFFRQGRRDRQRSDQDGGGSHSPAHNSDAGSNNDSRQTSTGNLSVSEKRLAAMLQERRTSMRTDFQTAVSDMRKDLLEDRSRRKNICVRGVLEKITHEELPSYLLQLFQAIQPTVEPADLCLDRAHSVPKPNNQTTSHKMYQGI
;
A
#
# COMPACT_ATOMS: atom_id res chain seq x y z
N MET A 1 -38.17 16.47 -5.82
CA MET A 1 -37.24 17.59 -5.53
C MET A 1 -36.17 17.07 -4.58
N ALA A 2 -34.91 16.96 -5.03
CA ALA A 2 -33.79 16.41 -4.26
C ALA A 2 -32.85 17.53 -3.77
N PRO A 3 -32.19 17.40 -2.60
CA PRO A 3 -31.47 18.51 -1.96
C PRO A 3 -30.04 18.75 -2.48
N PRO A 4 -29.49 19.97 -2.31
CA PRO A 4 -28.35 20.49 -3.07
C PRO A 4 -27.02 20.35 -2.31
N LYS A 5 -26.55 19.11 -2.06
CA LYS A 5 -25.24 18.89 -1.39
C LYS A 5 -24.31 17.89 -2.08
N ALA A 6 -24.72 17.29 -3.19
CA ALA A 6 -23.91 16.29 -3.91
C ALA A 6 -23.01 16.85 -5.03
N GLN A 7 -22.92 18.18 -5.19
CA GLN A 7 -22.22 18.80 -6.34
C GLN A 7 -20.84 19.41 -6.02
N ARG A 8 -20.36 19.37 -4.78
CA ARG A 8 -19.04 19.94 -4.42
C ARG A 8 -17.87 18.94 -4.35
N ALA A 9 -18.12 17.64 -4.50
CA ALA A 9 -17.06 16.62 -4.41
C ALA A 9 -16.41 16.26 -5.77
N LEU A 10 -16.92 16.78 -6.88
CA LEU A 10 -16.48 16.41 -8.24
C LEU A 10 -15.49 17.41 -8.89
N ASP A 11 -15.30 18.60 -8.31
CA ASP A 11 -14.42 19.63 -8.88
C ASP A 11 -12.96 19.55 -8.41
N PHE A 12 -12.66 18.83 -7.31
CA PHE A 12 -11.28 18.71 -6.81
C PHE A 12 -10.41 17.74 -7.62
N PHE A 13 -11.02 16.79 -8.33
CA PHE A 13 -10.28 15.70 -8.99
C PHE A 13 -9.72 16.06 -10.38
N ARG A 14 -10.08 17.24 -10.93
CA ARG A 14 -9.62 17.69 -12.26
C ARG A 14 -8.43 18.66 -12.24
N GLN A 15 -8.07 19.25 -11.09
CA GLN A 15 -7.07 20.32 -11.05
C GLN A 15 -5.62 19.84 -10.78
N GLY A 16 -5.41 18.63 -10.21
CA GLY A 16 -4.08 18.22 -9.68
C GLY A 16 -3.11 17.52 -10.67
N ARG A 17 -3.42 17.45 -11.97
CA ARG A 17 -2.62 16.67 -12.95
C ARG A 17 -1.86 17.52 -13.99
N ARG A 18 -1.59 18.80 -13.74
CA ARG A 18 -0.84 19.65 -14.70
C ARG A 18 0.56 20.10 -14.30
N ASP A 19 0.98 19.94 -13.05
CA ASP A 19 2.22 20.60 -12.59
C ASP A 19 3.44 19.68 -12.46
N ARG A 20 3.54 18.62 -13.27
CA ARG A 20 4.71 17.71 -13.23
C ARG A 20 5.33 17.45 -14.61
N GLN A 21 5.50 18.50 -15.41
CA GLN A 21 6.54 18.53 -16.43
C GLN A 21 7.60 19.56 -16.04
N ARG A 22 8.63 19.07 -15.35
CA ARG A 22 9.94 19.72 -15.29
C ARG A 22 10.80 19.10 -16.38
N SER A 23 11.28 19.97 -17.27
CA SER A 23 12.67 20.09 -17.70
C SER A 23 13.56 18.87 -17.47
N ASP A 24 14.09 18.30 -18.55
CA ASP A 24 15.54 18.18 -18.78
C ASP A 24 15.78 17.93 -20.28
N GLN A 25 16.56 18.85 -20.87
CA GLN A 25 17.21 18.76 -22.19
C GLN A 25 18.67 18.33 -21.97
N ASP A 26 19.31 17.89 -23.06
CA ASP A 26 20.72 17.48 -23.23
C ASP A 26 21.02 16.01 -22.91
N GLY A 27 21.61 15.19 -23.79
CA GLY A 27 22.20 15.39 -25.11
C GLY A 27 23.06 14.15 -25.46
N GLY A 28 23.46 14.02 -26.73
CA GLY A 28 24.67 13.30 -27.12
C GLY A 28 24.50 11.85 -27.59
N GLY A 29 24.75 11.61 -28.89
CA GLY A 29 24.70 10.30 -29.52
C GLY A 29 25.98 9.47 -29.38
N SER A 30 25.91 8.21 -29.81
CA SER A 30 26.72 7.61 -30.89
C SER A 30 27.07 6.12 -30.68
N HIS A 31 26.80 5.35 -31.74
CA HIS A 31 27.39 4.07 -32.22
C HIS A 31 27.27 2.74 -31.43
N SER A 32 26.55 1.82 -32.09
CA SER A 32 26.49 0.34 -31.96
C SER A 32 27.79 -0.33 -32.48
N PRO A 33 27.90 -1.67 -32.71
CA PRO A 33 27.04 -2.83 -32.35
C PRO A 33 27.81 -4.08 -31.85
N ALA A 34 27.14 -5.11 -31.32
CA ALA A 34 27.44 -6.53 -31.61
C ALA A 34 26.43 -7.51 -30.99
N HIS A 35 25.82 -8.30 -31.88
CA HIS A 35 25.47 -9.71 -31.77
C HIS A 35 24.99 -10.28 -30.43
N ASN A 36 23.69 -10.59 -30.37
CA ASN A 36 23.26 -11.92 -29.98
C ASN A 36 22.17 -12.41 -30.93
N SER A 37 22.61 -13.22 -31.89
CA SER A 37 21.78 -14.12 -32.67
C SER A 37 21.53 -15.36 -31.82
N ASP A 38 20.29 -15.60 -31.41
CA ASP A 38 19.84 -16.96 -31.19
C ASP A 38 18.39 -17.15 -31.66
N ALA A 39 18.22 -18.28 -32.32
CA ALA A 39 17.16 -18.65 -33.22
C ALA A 39 15.91 -19.08 -32.47
N GLY A 40 14.77 -18.67 -33.01
CA GLY A 40 13.47 -19.15 -32.52
C GLY A 40 12.29 -18.40 -33.11
N SER A 41 12.41 -17.95 -34.37
CA SER A 41 11.29 -17.34 -35.10
C SER A 41 10.37 -18.47 -35.59
N ASN A 42 9.56 -19.00 -34.68
CA ASN A 42 8.36 -19.73 -35.07
C ASN A 42 7.34 -18.71 -35.56
N ASN A 43 7.50 -18.30 -36.82
CA ASN A 43 6.42 -17.74 -37.63
C ASN A 43 5.40 -18.86 -37.87
N ASP A 44 4.64 -19.21 -36.84
CA ASP A 44 3.33 -19.83 -37.06
C ASP A 44 2.45 -18.73 -37.63
N SER A 45 2.48 -18.64 -38.95
CA SER A 45 1.59 -17.83 -39.76
C SER A 45 0.18 -18.37 -39.59
N ARG A 46 -0.43 -18.08 -38.44
CA ARG A 46 -1.87 -18.00 -38.34
C ARG A 46 -2.29 -16.77 -39.12
N GLN A 47 -2.41 -16.94 -40.43
CA GLN A 47 -3.48 -16.30 -41.16
C GLN A 47 -4.77 -16.70 -40.46
N THR A 48 -5.13 -15.98 -39.38
CA THR A 48 -6.52 -15.89 -39.02
C THR A 48 -7.11 -15.10 -40.15
N SER A 49 -7.74 -15.79 -41.09
CA SER A 49 -8.74 -15.22 -41.96
C SER A 49 -9.49 -14.18 -41.14
N THR A 50 -9.33 -12.90 -41.46
CA THR A 50 -10.29 -11.89 -41.06
C THR A 50 -11.54 -12.15 -41.90
N GLY A 51 -12.12 -13.34 -41.72
CA GLY A 51 -13.46 -13.64 -42.15
C GLY A 51 -14.33 -12.60 -41.48
N ASN A 52 -15.24 -12.03 -42.27
CA ASN A 52 -16.24 -11.11 -41.78
C ASN A 52 -17.06 -11.80 -40.70
N LEU A 53 -16.56 -11.78 -39.46
CA LEU A 53 -17.27 -12.31 -38.30
C LEU A 53 -18.62 -11.63 -38.29
N SER A 54 -19.66 -12.45 -38.17
CA SER A 54 -21.01 -11.97 -38.00
C SER A 54 -21.05 -10.99 -36.83
N VAL A 55 -21.99 -10.04 -36.86
CA VAL A 55 -22.16 -9.06 -35.78
C VAL A 55 -22.31 -9.76 -34.41
N SER A 56 -22.96 -10.93 -34.39
CA SER A 56 -23.08 -11.81 -33.23
C SER A 56 -21.75 -12.33 -32.70
N GLU A 57 -20.85 -12.79 -33.57
CA GLU A 57 -19.53 -13.31 -33.16
C GLU A 57 -18.61 -12.20 -32.66
N LYS A 58 -18.67 -11.02 -33.29
CA LYS A 58 -17.94 -9.83 -32.83
C LYS A 58 -18.39 -9.42 -31.42
N ARG A 59 -19.70 -9.48 -31.15
CA ARG A 59 -20.26 -9.18 -29.83
C ARG A 59 -19.82 -10.21 -28.78
N LEU A 60 -19.83 -11.50 -29.12
CA LEU A 60 -19.35 -12.56 -28.23
C LEU A 60 -17.86 -12.43 -27.93
N ALA A 61 -17.04 -12.13 -28.94
CA ALA A 61 -15.61 -11.90 -28.78
C ALA A 61 -15.31 -10.70 -27.85
N ALA A 62 -16.06 -9.60 -28.02
CA ALA A 62 -15.94 -8.43 -27.16
C ALA A 62 -16.29 -8.76 -25.69
N MET A 63 -17.38 -9.49 -25.45
CA MET A 63 -17.76 -9.93 -24.09
C MET A 63 -16.70 -10.84 -23.44
N LEU A 64 -16.12 -11.75 -24.21
CA LEU A 64 -15.05 -12.63 -23.71
C LEU A 64 -13.77 -11.86 -23.41
N GLN A 65 -13.43 -10.87 -24.24
CA GLN A 65 -12.29 -10.00 -24.01
C GLN A 65 -12.48 -9.15 -22.77
N GLU A 66 -13.67 -8.56 -22.59
CA GLU A 66 -14.05 -7.78 -21.40
C GLU A 66 -13.96 -8.62 -20.12
N ARG A 67 -14.49 -9.86 -20.14
CA ARG A 67 -14.39 -10.78 -19.01
C ARG A 67 -12.95 -11.14 -18.67
N ARG A 68 -12.09 -11.36 -19.67
CA ARG A 68 -10.65 -11.60 -19.45
C ARG A 68 -9.96 -10.40 -18.84
N THR A 69 -10.26 -9.19 -19.31
CA THR A 69 -9.68 -7.97 -18.74
C THR A 69 -10.13 -7.77 -17.30
N SER A 70 -11.41 -7.99 -16.99
CA SER A 70 -11.95 -7.91 -15.63
C SER A 70 -11.24 -8.90 -14.70
N MET A 71 -11.14 -10.18 -15.08
CA MET A 71 -10.45 -11.16 -14.24
C MET A 71 -8.97 -10.82 -14.04
N ARG A 72 -8.32 -10.25 -15.06
CA ARG A 72 -6.92 -9.79 -14.94
C ARG A 72 -6.80 -8.62 -13.98
N THR A 73 -7.71 -7.65 -14.02
CA THR A 73 -7.71 -6.51 -13.08
C THR A 73 -8.01 -6.97 -11.66
N ASP A 74 -8.95 -7.88 -11.48
CA ASP A 74 -9.31 -8.42 -10.17
C ASP A 74 -8.14 -9.18 -9.55
N PHE A 75 -7.48 -10.03 -10.34
CA PHE A 75 -6.27 -10.74 -9.92
C PHE A 75 -5.13 -9.78 -9.58
N GLN A 76 -4.89 -8.76 -10.42
CA GLN A 76 -3.84 -7.78 -10.19
C GLN A 76 -4.09 -6.93 -8.94
N THR A 77 -5.36 -6.62 -8.66
CA THR A 77 -5.79 -5.92 -7.44
C THR A 77 -5.54 -6.81 -6.22
N ALA A 78 -6.01 -8.06 -6.24
CA ALA A 78 -5.80 -9.01 -5.14
C ALA A 78 -4.31 -9.25 -4.84
N VAL A 79 -3.46 -9.36 -5.87
CA VAL A 79 -2.01 -9.49 -5.69
C VAL A 79 -1.40 -8.22 -5.09
N SER A 80 -1.89 -7.04 -5.48
CA SER A 80 -1.42 -5.77 -4.94
C SER A 80 -1.80 -5.59 -3.48
N ASP A 81 -3.02 -5.98 -3.11
CA ASP A 81 -3.51 -5.94 -1.73
C ASP A 81 -2.73 -6.92 -0.84
N MET A 82 -2.54 -8.16 -1.28
CA MET A 82 -1.70 -9.12 -0.55
C MET A 82 -0.26 -8.63 -0.36
N ARG A 83 0.31 -7.95 -1.36
CA ARG A 83 1.65 -7.36 -1.24
C ARG A 83 1.68 -6.21 -0.25
N LYS A 84 0.64 -5.38 -0.21
CA LYS A 84 0.50 -4.28 0.75
C LYS A 84 0.46 -4.81 2.17
N ASP A 85 -0.36 -5.83 2.43
CA ASP A 85 -0.48 -6.47 3.74
C ASP A 85 0.88 -7.03 4.20
N LEU A 86 1.59 -7.74 3.32
CA LEU A 86 2.91 -8.29 3.63
C LEU A 86 3.98 -7.20 3.88
N LEU A 87 3.90 -6.06 3.20
CA LEU A 87 4.82 -4.94 3.42
C LEU A 87 4.55 -4.24 4.76
N GLU A 88 3.29 -3.98 5.08
CA GLU A 88 2.90 -3.36 6.36
C GLU A 88 3.25 -4.27 7.54
N ASP A 89 3.07 -5.57 7.38
CA ASP A 89 3.35 -6.56 8.41
C ASP A 89 4.85 -6.69 8.69
N ARG A 90 5.71 -6.61 7.66
CA ARG A 90 7.18 -6.56 7.84
C ARG A 90 7.66 -5.31 8.59
N SER A 91 6.99 -4.17 8.39
CA SER A 91 7.32 -2.92 9.06
C SER A 91 7.06 -2.98 10.58
N ARG A 92 6.01 -3.72 11.00
CA ARG A 92 5.63 -3.84 12.42
C ARG A 92 6.39 -4.92 13.19
N ARG A 93 7.05 -5.87 12.51
CA ARG A 93 7.78 -6.98 13.15
C ARG A 93 8.97 -6.56 14.01
N LYS A 94 9.45 -5.33 13.88
CA LYS A 94 10.52 -4.78 14.73
C LYS A 94 9.99 -3.99 15.92
N ASN A 95 8.67 -3.87 16.07
CA ASN A 95 8.06 -3.12 17.15
C ASN A 95 7.65 -4.06 18.29
N ILE A 96 8.01 -3.69 19.51
CA ILE A 96 7.60 -4.40 20.73
C ILE A 96 6.63 -3.52 21.53
N CYS A 97 5.64 -4.14 22.16
CA CYS A 97 4.72 -3.46 23.06
C CYS A 97 5.10 -3.77 24.51
N VAL A 98 5.50 -2.74 25.25
CA VAL A 98 5.85 -2.85 26.67
C VAL A 98 4.67 -2.36 27.50
N ARG A 99 4.24 -3.17 28.47
CA ARG A 99 3.14 -2.85 29.40
C ARG A 99 3.68 -2.66 30.81
N GLY A 100 2.96 -1.90 31.64
CA GLY A 100 3.36 -1.65 33.03
C GLY A 100 4.40 -0.53 33.21
N VAL A 101 4.69 0.24 32.16
CA VAL A 101 5.50 1.46 32.26
C VAL A 101 4.75 2.48 33.12
N LEU A 102 5.44 3.08 34.09
CA LEU A 102 4.85 4.06 34.99
C LEU A 102 4.42 5.32 34.23
N GLU A 103 3.22 5.82 34.51
CA GLU A 103 2.63 6.97 33.79
C GLU A 103 3.39 8.29 34.02
N LYS A 104 4.15 8.38 35.10
CA LYS A 104 5.00 9.54 35.40
C LYS A 104 6.20 9.67 34.47
N ILE A 105 6.56 8.61 33.73
CA ILE A 105 7.68 8.64 32.79
C ILE A 105 7.23 9.43 31.56
N THR A 106 7.94 10.52 31.28
CA THR A 106 7.63 11.39 30.16
C THR A 106 8.09 10.76 28.83
N HIS A 107 7.57 11.27 27.71
CA HIS A 107 7.98 10.80 26.38
C HIS A 107 9.49 10.99 26.13
N GLU A 108 10.09 12.03 26.71
CA GLU A 108 11.51 12.34 26.58
C GLU A 108 12.40 11.35 27.34
N GLU A 109 11.92 10.85 28.49
CA GLU A 109 12.63 9.89 29.34
C GLU A 109 12.44 8.43 28.90
N LEU A 110 11.42 8.18 28.08
CA LEU A 110 11.01 6.82 27.68
C LEU A 110 12.14 6.02 27.02
N PRO A 111 12.95 6.56 26.08
CA PRO A 111 14.06 5.82 25.48
C PRO A 111 15.09 5.35 26.52
N SER A 112 15.52 6.26 27.40
CA SER A 112 16.51 5.97 28.44
C SER A 112 15.99 4.94 29.45
N TYR A 113 14.74 5.06 29.86
CA TYR A 113 14.08 4.10 30.74
C TYR A 113 14.01 2.70 30.13
N LEU A 114 13.62 2.59 28.85
CA LEU A 114 13.51 1.31 28.16
C LEU A 114 14.87 0.64 27.98
N LEU A 115 15.92 1.39 27.63
CA LEU A 115 17.28 0.85 27.54
C LEU A 115 17.78 0.31 28.89
N GLN A 116 17.55 1.05 29.97
CA GLN A 116 17.89 0.57 31.32
C GLN A 116 17.11 -0.69 31.70
N LEU A 117 15.83 -0.75 31.37
CA LEU A 117 14.99 -1.92 31.59
C LEU A 117 15.51 -3.14 30.82
N PHE A 118 15.85 -2.98 29.53
CA PHE A 118 16.39 -4.08 28.73
C PHE A 118 17.75 -4.56 29.24
N GLN A 119 18.64 -3.66 29.65
CA GLN A 119 19.92 -4.03 30.25
C GLN A 119 19.74 -4.79 31.56
N ALA A 120 18.76 -4.38 32.39
CA ALA A 120 18.46 -5.06 33.65
C ALA A 120 17.89 -6.48 33.43
N ILE A 121 17.10 -6.68 32.37
CA ILE A 121 16.53 -7.99 32.02
C ILE A 121 17.58 -8.89 31.37
N GLN A 122 18.45 -8.35 30.52
CA GLN A 122 19.43 -9.10 29.76
C GLN A 122 20.84 -8.50 29.92
N PRO A 123 21.48 -8.69 31.09
CA PRO A 123 22.77 -8.06 31.40
C PRO A 123 23.93 -8.58 30.56
N THR A 124 23.77 -9.72 29.88
CA THR A 124 24.77 -10.31 29.00
C THR A 124 24.90 -9.59 27.66
N VAL A 125 23.89 -8.81 27.25
CA VAL A 125 23.94 -8.04 26.02
C VAL A 125 24.66 -6.72 26.30
N GLU A 126 25.62 -6.37 25.44
CA GLU A 126 26.33 -5.10 25.54
C GLU A 126 25.37 -3.94 25.22
N PRO A 127 25.44 -2.80 25.95
CA PRO A 127 24.56 -1.66 25.70
C PRO A 127 24.67 -1.12 24.27
N ALA A 128 25.84 -1.26 23.64
CA ALA A 128 26.07 -0.84 22.26
C ALA A 128 25.27 -1.66 21.23
N ASP A 129 24.90 -2.90 21.58
CA ASP A 129 24.12 -3.78 20.71
C ASP A 129 22.61 -3.53 20.83
N LEU A 130 22.17 -2.83 21.88
CA LEU A 130 20.77 -2.44 22.10
C LEU A 130 20.45 -1.17 21.33
N CYS A 131 19.99 -1.33 20.09
CA CYS A 131 19.54 -0.21 19.27
C CYS A 131 18.02 0.03 19.41
N LEU A 132 17.65 1.20 19.94
CA LEU A 132 16.27 1.67 20.00
C LEU A 132 16.07 2.84 19.02
N ASP A 133 15.32 2.60 17.93
CA ASP A 133 15.05 3.64 16.91
C ASP A 133 14.05 4.68 17.43
N ARG A 134 12.86 4.23 17.84
CA ARG A 134 11.76 5.09 18.28
C ARG A 134 11.02 4.44 19.45
N ALA A 135 10.63 5.26 20.42
CA ALA A 135 9.73 4.88 21.50
C ALA A 135 8.66 5.96 21.66
N HIS A 136 7.42 5.54 21.85
CA HIS A 136 6.30 6.42 22.16
C HIS A 136 5.26 5.66 22.98
N SER A 137 4.54 6.38 23.83
CA SER A 137 3.39 5.84 24.53
C SER A 137 2.20 5.76 23.57
N VAL A 138 1.54 4.61 23.53
CA VAL A 138 0.29 4.47 22.77
C VAL A 138 -0.82 5.15 23.58
N PRO A 139 -1.54 6.14 23.01
CA PRO A 139 -2.65 6.77 23.69
C PRO A 139 -3.67 5.72 24.15
N LYS A 140 -4.07 5.79 25.42
CA LYS A 140 -5.16 4.94 25.90
C LYS A 140 -6.42 5.31 25.11
N PRO A 141 -7.18 4.33 24.59
CA PRO A 141 -8.50 4.65 24.06
C PRO A 141 -9.28 5.30 25.20
N ASN A 142 -9.74 6.54 25.00
CA ASN A 142 -10.63 7.19 25.95
C ASN A 142 -11.83 6.26 26.09
N ASN A 143 -11.95 5.60 27.25
CA ASN A 143 -13.19 4.97 27.66
C ASN A 143 -14.16 6.14 27.85
N GLN A 144 -14.78 6.59 26.76
CA GLN A 144 -15.95 7.43 26.84
C GLN A 144 -16.93 6.64 27.67
N THR A 145 -17.13 7.14 28.88
CA THR A 145 -18.14 6.76 29.84
C THR A 145 -19.36 6.25 29.09
N THR A 146 -19.54 4.92 29.01
CA THR A 146 -20.86 4.38 28.81
C THR A 146 -21.64 4.86 30.02
N SER A 147 -22.30 6.01 29.86
CA SER A 147 -23.30 6.54 30.77
C SER A 147 -24.31 5.43 30.94
N HIS A 148 -24.08 4.61 31.96
CA HIS A 148 -25.02 3.65 32.49
C HIS A 148 -26.12 4.51 33.10
N LYS A 149 -27.02 5.02 32.24
CA LYS A 149 -28.37 5.38 32.63
C LYS A 149 -29.02 4.06 33.05
N MET A 150 -28.66 3.60 34.24
CA MET A 150 -29.50 2.70 35.01
C MET A 150 -30.85 3.41 35.11
N TYR A 151 -31.81 2.87 34.38
CA TYR A 151 -33.22 3.19 34.54
C TYR A 151 -33.54 3.10 36.04
N GLN A 152 -33.79 4.22 36.70
CA GLN A 152 -34.67 4.23 37.87
C GLN A 152 -36.09 4.13 37.30
N GLY A 153 -36.56 2.89 37.18
CA GLY A 153 -37.96 2.57 37.03
C GLY A 153 -38.64 2.68 38.39
N ILE A 154 -39.55 3.64 38.44
CA ILE A 154 -40.74 3.84 39.30
C ILE A 154 -41.16 2.63 40.14
#